data_AF-A0A316HFC2-F1
#
_entry.id   AF-A0A316HFC2-F1
#
_cell.length_a   1.000
_cell.length_b   1.000
_cell.length_c   1.000
_cell.angle_alpha   90.00
_cell.angle_beta   90.00
_cell.angle_gamma   90.00
#
_symmetry.space_group_name_H-M   'P 1'
#
loop_
_entity.id
_entity.type
_entity.pdbx_description
1 polymer ?
#
loop_
_entity_poly.entity_id
_entity_poly.type
_entity_poly.pdbx_seq_one_letter_code
_entity_poly.pdbx_strand_id
1 'polypeptide(L)'
;MSEQNESKSPSRTLDEFLFVSIPSAARTEVIEASVTIERVITIMLGMFLNIDIENSKSLGKNGLSFNDKLNLLADINVIDKEEKSKLIKFSEIRNIFAHDSTIFMFHQCFKLNDLKTFLTKRYGEKQSTNGFMEEKDKFLFLSLFDDVKSICKKLFTKMMDKEKDSGRQTAIVEFFQHLQHVLAKISETDPAFKLIIDKAYEEAKQQWRDVNAVDSV
;
A
#
# COMPACT_ATOMS: atom_id res chain seq x y z
N MET A 1 -39.88 -24.80 -53.76
CA MET A 1 -39.25 -23.47 -53.78
C MET A 1 -39.49 -22.89 -52.40
N SER A 2 -38.59 -23.10 -51.43
CA SER A 2 -37.33 -22.33 -51.22
C SER A 2 -37.69 -20.87 -50.92
N GLU A 3 -37.37 -20.20 -49.82
CA GLU A 3 -36.34 -20.36 -48.79
C GLU A 3 -36.69 -19.45 -47.59
N GLN A 4 -36.35 -19.92 -46.39
CA GLN A 4 -35.65 -19.23 -45.27
C GLN A 4 -36.01 -17.76 -44.97
N ASN A 5 -36.57 -17.45 -43.80
CA ASN A 5 -35.83 -17.11 -42.57
C ASN A 5 -34.68 -16.09 -42.79
N GLU A 6 -34.94 -14.81 -42.52
CA GLU A 6 -33.89 -13.91 -42.03
C GLU A 6 -34.32 -13.27 -40.70
N SER A 7 -33.88 -13.93 -39.63
CA SER A 7 -33.61 -13.29 -38.35
C SER A 7 -32.56 -12.20 -38.53
N LYS A 8 -32.87 -10.96 -38.14
CA LYS A 8 -31.82 -9.95 -37.89
C LYS A 8 -32.04 -9.31 -36.53
N SER A 9 -31.27 -9.81 -35.57
CA SER A 9 -30.82 -9.14 -34.35
C SER A 9 -29.65 -9.97 -33.81
N PRO A 10 -28.58 -9.39 -33.22
CA PRO A 10 -28.23 -7.97 -33.10
C PRO A 10 -26.76 -7.70 -33.52
N SER A 11 -26.49 -6.60 -34.22
CA SER A 11 -25.16 -6.01 -34.20
C SER A 11 -24.98 -5.30 -32.86
N ARG A 12 -24.76 -6.06 -31.78
CA ARG A 12 -24.12 -5.50 -30.58
C ARG A 12 -22.72 -5.10 -31.00
N THR A 13 -22.49 -3.82 -31.15
CA THR A 13 -21.21 -3.27 -31.55
C THR A 13 -20.15 -3.69 -30.53
N LEU A 14 -18.92 -3.94 -31.01
CA LEU A 14 -17.75 -4.23 -30.16
C LEU A 14 -17.57 -3.20 -29.02
N ASP A 15 -18.16 -2.02 -29.16
CA ASP A 15 -18.22 -0.96 -28.15
C ASP A 15 -19.01 -1.35 -26.88
N GLU A 16 -20.03 -2.22 -26.97
CA GLU A 16 -20.70 -2.79 -25.79
C GLU A 16 -19.82 -3.85 -25.09
N PHE A 17 -18.89 -4.47 -25.83
CA PHE A 17 -17.96 -5.48 -25.32
C PHE A 17 -16.71 -4.84 -24.69
N LEU A 18 -16.32 -3.66 -25.19
CA LEU A 18 -15.29 -2.76 -24.67
C LEU A 18 -15.84 -1.82 -23.59
N PHE A 19 -16.79 -2.28 -22.76
CA PHE A 19 -17.11 -1.58 -21.52
C PHE A 19 -15.87 -1.64 -20.62
N VAL A 20 -14.98 -0.67 -20.80
CA VAL A 20 -13.81 -0.41 -19.97
C VAL A 20 -14.33 -0.40 -18.55
N SER A 21 -13.98 -1.42 -17.77
CA SER A 21 -14.44 -1.53 -16.38
C SER A 21 -13.96 -0.27 -15.66
N ILE A 22 -14.88 0.63 -15.34
CA ILE A 22 -14.58 1.76 -14.47
C ILE A 22 -14.00 1.15 -13.18
N PRO A 23 -12.77 1.52 -12.76
CA PRO A 23 -12.20 0.99 -11.53
C PRO A 23 -13.18 1.21 -10.38
N SER A 24 -13.52 0.15 -9.65
CA SER A 24 -14.38 0.33 -8.47
C SER A 24 -13.65 1.14 -7.41
N ALA A 25 -14.40 1.84 -6.56
CA ALA A 25 -13.82 2.59 -5.45
C ALA A 25 -12.88 1.72 -4.59
N ALA A 26 -13.25 0.46 -4.34
CA ALA A 26 -12.40 -0.50 -3.61
C ALA A 26 -11.08 -0.82 -4.36
N ARG A 27 -11.13 -1.00 -5.69
CA ARG A 27 -9.92 -1.26 -6.49
C ARG A 27 -8.96 -0.08 -6.42
N THR A 28 -9.47 1.13 -6.66
CA THR A 28 -8.67 2.37 -6.60
C THR A 28 -8.06 2.54 -5.22
N GLU A 29 -8.87 2.46 -4.16
CA GLU A 29 -8.45 2.58 -2.76
C GLU A 29 -7.32 1.60 -2.41
N VAL A 30 -7.45 0.33 -2.80
CA VAL A 30 -6.43 -0.70 -2.51
C VAL A 30 -5.15 -0.47 -3.29
N ILE A 31 -5.24 -0.22 -4.60
CA ILE A 31 -4.06 -0.09 -5.47
C ILE A 31 -3.24 1.13 -5.06
N GLU A 32 -3.86 2.28 -4.87
CA GLU A 32 -3.17 3.53 -4.55
C GLU A 32 -2.51 3.49 -3.17
N ALA A 33 -3.25 3.00 -2.16
CA ALA A 33 -2.69 2.79 -0.83
C ALA A 33 -1.48 1.85 -0.87
N SER A 34 -1.56 0.80 -1.67
CA SER A 34 -0.50 -0.21 -1.76
C SER A 34 0.74 0.27 -2.50
N VAL A 35 0.57 0.99 -3.61
CA VAL A 35 1.69 1.61 -4.33
C VAL A 35 2.41 2.61 -3.43
N THR A 36 1.66 3.39 -2.65
CA THR A 36 2.25 4.35 -1.70
C THR A 36 3.06 3.64 -0.62
N ILE A 37 2.49 2.62 0.03
CA ILE A 37 3.18 1.83 1.06
C ILE A 37 4.44 1.19 0.51
N GLU A 38 4.38 0.57 -0.67
CA GLU A 38 5.53 -0.05 -1.29
C GLU A 38 6.64 0.98 -1.59
N ARG A 39 6.28 2.18 -2.05
CA ARG A 39 7.24 3.25 -2.28
C ARG A 39 7.89 3.71 -0.98
N VAL A 40 7.10 3.92 0.07
CA VAL A 40 7.58 4.31 1.40
C VAL A 40 8.55 3.25 1.97
N ILE A 41 8.19 1.97 1.89
CA ILE A 41 9.07 0.86 2.30
C ILE A 41 10.36 0.83 1.49
N THR A 42 10.27 1.05 0.17
CA THR A 42 11.47 1.11 -0.70
C THR A 42 12.40 2.25 -0.27
N ILE A 43 11.83 3.39 0.12
CA ILE A 43 12.61 4.53 0.63
C ILE A 43 13.32 4.20 1.93
N MET A 44 12.58 3.71 2.92
CA MET A 44 13.16 3.35 4.21
C MET A 44 14.23 2.26 4.06
N LEU A 45 14.00 1.25 3.20
CA LEU A 45 14.99 0.22 2.92
C LEU A 45 16.27 0.80 2.29
N GLY A 46 16.14 1.70 1.31
CA GLY A 46 17.28 2.37 0.70
C GLY A 46 18.11 3.11 1.75
N MET A 47 17.47 3.80 2.69
CA MET A 47 18.17 4.47 3.79
C MET A 47 18.83 3.50 4.76
N PHE A 48 18.12 2.45 5.19
CA PHE A 48 18.71 1.43 6.06
C PHE A 48 19.97 0.80 5.44
N LEU A 49 20.02 0.68 4.11
CA LEU A 49 21.15 0.11 3.39
C LEU A 49 22.14 1.16 2.84
N ASN A 50 21.88 2.45 3.07
CA ASN A 50 22.66 3.56 2.49
C ASN A 50 22.81 3.46 0.95
N ILE A 51 21.69 3.19 0.28
CA ILE A 51 21.59 3.05 -1.18
C ILE A 51 20.83 4.26 -1.75
N ASP A 52 21.43 4.93 -2.73
CA ASP A 52 20.73 5.88 -3.58
C ASP A 52 19.70 5.16 -4.45
N ILE A 53 18.43 5.39 -4.15
CA ILE A 53 17.30 4.69 -4.77
C ILE A 53 17.10 5.11 -6.22
N GLU A 54 17.37 6.37 -6.56
CA GLU A 54 17.11 6.89 -7.90
C GLU A 54 18.00 6.22 -8.94
N ASN A 55 19.26 5.99 -8.57
CA ASN A 55 20.25 5.32 -9.40
C ASN A 55 20.39 3.82 -9.10
N SER A 56 19.60 3.27 -8.16
CA SER A 56 19.70 1.88 -7.76
C SER A 56 19.15 0.93 -8.82
N LYS A 57 19.96 -0.05 -9.22
CA LYS A 57 19.50 -1.19 -10.03
C LYS A 57 18.56 -2.10 -9.25
N SER A 58 18.77 -2.23 -7.94
CA SER A 58 18.05 -3.17 -7.07
C SER A 58 16.80 -2.56 -6.43
N LEU A 59 16.77 -1.25 -6.17
CA LEU A 59 15.63 -0.56 -5.53
C LEU A 59 14.92 0.43 -6.46
N GLY A 60 15.41 0.61 -7.69
CA GLY A 60 14.79 1.45 -8.70
C GLY A 60 13.53 0.85 -9.33
N LYS A 61 13.06 1.47 -10.43
CA LYS A 61 11.75 1.19 -11.06
C LYS A 61 11.51 -0.28 -11.43
N ASN A 62 12.53 -1.00 -11.88
CA ASN A 62 12.47 -2.42 -12.26
C ASN A 62 13.31 -3.29 -11.32
N GLY A 63 13.46 -2.86 -10.07
CA GLY A 63 14.27 -3.54 -9.08
C GLY A 63 13.61 -4.77 -8.47
N LEU A 64 13.99 -5.06 -7.24
CA LEU A 64 13.49 -6.16 -6.43
C LEU A 64 11.96 -6.14 -6.30
N SER A 65 11.36 -7.34 -6.22
CA SER A 65 9.94 -7.45 -5.93
C SER A 65 9.64 -6.94 -4.52
N PHE A 66 8.38 -6.59 -4.24
CA PHE A 66 8.00 -6.17 -2.90
C PHE A 66 8.37 -7.22 -1.84
N ASN A 67 8.13 -8.50 -2.12
CA ASN A 67 8.49 -9.59 -1.21
C ASN A 67 10.01 -9.67 -0.96
N ASP A 68 10.84 -9.44 -1.97
CA ASP A 68 12.29 -9.40 -1.80
C ASP A 68 12.74 -8.23 -0.92
N LYS A 69 12.10 -7.06 -1.07
CA LYS A 69 12.33 -5.91 -0.17
C LYS A 69 11.98 -6.27 1.28
N LEU A 70 10.87 -6.99 1.51
CA LEU A 70 10.49 -7.47 2.84
C LEU A 70 11.46 -8.52 3.40
N ASN A 71 12.01 -9.39 2.55
CA ASN A 71 13.06 -10.31 2.95
C ASN A 71 14.28 -9.54 3.45
N LEU A 72 14.75 -8.54 2.69
CA LEU A 72 15.88 -7.71 3.10
C LEU A 72 15.63 -7.01 4.43
N LEU A 73 14.44 -6.41 4.63
CA LEU A 73 14.08 -5.78 5.91
C LEU A 73 14.10 -6.76 7.09
N ALA A 74 13.71 -8.01 6.87
CA ALA A 74 13.77 -9.06 7.89
C ALA A 74 15.22 -9.51 8.15
N ASP A 75 16.03 -9.64 7.11
CA ASP A 75 17.44 -10.05 7.22
C ASP A 75 18.27 -9.03 8.02
N ILE A 76 17.95 -7.74 7.90
CA ILE A 76 18.54 -6.68 8.73
C ILE A 76 17.83 -6.48 10.08
N ASN A 77 16.93 -7.39 10.47
CA ASN A 77 16.18 -7.40 11.73
C ASN A 77 15.36 -6.13 12.02
N VAL A 78 14.93 -5.44 10.97
CA VAL A 78 14.13 -4.21 11.11
C VAL A 78 12.64 -4.55 11.25
N ILE A 79 12.16 -5.60 10.59
CA ILE A 79 10.81 -6.16 10.80
C ILE A 79 10.88 -7.59 11.34
N ASP A 80 9.88 -7.98 12.12
CA ASP A 80 9.72 -9.36 12.55
C ASP A 80 8.88 -10.21 11.57
N LYS A 81 8.76 -11.50 11.88
CA LYS A 81 8.01 -12.47 11.05
C LYS A 81 6.53 -12.11 10.93
N GLU A 82 5.93 -11.57 11.98
CA GLU A 82 4.51 -11.24 12.02
C GLU A 82 4.25 -9.98 11.17
N GLU A 83 5.08 -8.96 11.32
CA GLU A 83 5.04 -7.74 10.51
C GLU A 83 5.20 -8.05 9.02
N LYS A 84 6.17 -8.90 8.67
CA LYS A 84 6.36 -9.39 7.31
C LYS A 84 5.13 -10.12 6.79
N SER A 85 4.51 -10.99 7.59
CA SER A 85 3.31 -11.73 7.18
C SER A 85 2.15 -10.79 6.83
N LYS A 86 1.96 -9.70 7.60
CA LYS A 86 0.92 -8.70 7.32
C LYS A 86 1.19 -7.93 6.02
N LEU A 87 2.44 -7.51 5.81
CA LEU A 87 2.84 -6.81 4.59
C LEU A 87 2.67 -7.69 3.34
N ILE A 88 2.99 -8.99 3.44
CA ILE A 88 2.75 -9.96 2.36
C ILE A 88 1.25 -10.06 2.06
N LYS A 89 0.41 -10.28 3.08
CA LYS A 89 -1.05 -10.39 2.90
C LYS A 89 -1.67 -9.13 2.30
N PHE A 90 -1.15 -7.96 2.69
CA PHE A 90 -1.56 -6.69 2.11
C PHE A 90 -1.18 -6.61 0.61
N SER A 91 0.02 -7.06 0.24
CA SER A 91 0.44 -7.14 -1.17
C SER A 91 -0.35 -8.16 -1.99
N GLU A 92 -0.76 -9.28 -1.39
CA GLU A 92 -1.61 -10.28 -2.06
C GLU A 92 -2.97 -9.68 -2.42
N ILE A 93 -3.60 -8.95 -1.50
CA ILE A 93 -4.86 -8.23 -1.75
C ILE A 93 -4.68 -7.25 -2.92
N ARG A 94 -3.60 -6.47 -2.92
CA ARG A 94 -3.27 -5.58 -4.05
C ARG A 94 -3.17 -6.33 -5.37
N ASN A 95 -2.45 -7.46 -5.40
CA ASN A 95 -2.22 -8.21 -6.63
C ASN A 95 -3.54 -8.74 -7.20
N ILE A 96 -4.46 -9.19 -6.35
CA ILE A 96 -5.80 -9.61 -6.77
C ILE A 96 -6.54 -8.44 -7.42
N PHE A 97 -6.63 -7.28 -6.74
CA PHE A 97 -7.33 -6.11 -7.28
C PHE A 97 -6.69 -5.54 -8.56
N ALA A 98 -5.36 -5.68 -8.72
CA ALA A 98 -4.62 -5.17 -9.86
C ALA A 98 -4.71 -6.09 -11.10
N HIS A 99 -4.78 -7.41 -10.91
CA HIS A 99 -4.71 -8.36 -12.01
C HIS A 99 -6.06 -8.99 -12.38
N ASP A 100 -7.00 -9.09 -11.45
CA ASP A 100 -8.31 -9.66 -11.72
C ASP A 100 -9.36 -8.56 -11.96
N SER A 101 -9.70 -8.34 -13.23
CA SER A 101 -10.67 -7.34 -13.65
C SER A 101 -12.08 -7.61 -13.13
N THR A 102 -12.38 -8.84 -12.72
CA THR A 102 -13.70 -9.26 -12.20
C THR A 102 -13.89 -8.94 -10.71
N ILE A 103 -12.80 -8.59 -10.01
CA ILE A 103 -12.83 -8.24 -8.59
C ILE A 103 -13.04 -6.73 -8.45
N PHE A 104 -14.21 -6.36 -7.94
CA PHE A 104 -14.59 -4.97 -7.67
C PHE A 104 -15.03 -4.71 -6.22
N MET A 105 -15.14 -5.77 -5.41
CA MET A 105 -15.57 -5.74 -4.00
C MET A 105 -14.61 -6.52 -3.10
N PHE A 106 -14.46 -6.10 -1.83
CA PHE A 106 -13.64 -6.80 -0.83
C PHE A 106 -14.13 -8.23 -0.61
N HIS A 107 -15.45 -8.43 -0.60
CA HIS A 107 -16.05 -9.75 -0.45
C HIS A 107 -15.64 -10.72 -1.55
N GLN A 108 -15.50 -10.25 -2.79
CA GLN A 108 -15.03 -11.07 -3.90
C GLN A 108 -13.55 -11.41 -3.74
N CYS A 109 -12.73 -10.41 -3.40
CA CYS A 109 -11.30 -10.60 -3.14
C CYS A 109 -11.05 -11.65 -2.06
N PHE A 110 -11.82 -11.62 -0.98
CA PHE A 110 -11.59 -12.48 0.19
C PHE A 110 -12.16 -13.90 0.04
N LYS A 111 -12.97 -14.15 -1.00
CA LYS A 111 -13.31 -15.53 -1.38
C LYS A 111 -12.13 -16.27 -1.98
N LEU A 112 -11.09 -15.55 -2.39
CA LEU A 112 -9.91 -16.13 -2.99
C LEU A 112 -8.86 -16.43 -1.91
N ASN A 113 -8.25 -17.62 -2.01
CA ASN A 113 -7.13 -18.06 -1.18
C ASN A 113 -7.45 -18.11 0.34
N ASP A 114 -6.40 -18.05 1.16
CA ASP A 114 -6.45 -18.10 2.62
C ASP A 114 -6.65 -16.72 3.29
N LEU A 115 -6.89 -15.66 2.48
CA LEU A 115 -6.99 -14.27 2.94
C LEU A 115 -8.08 -14.09 4.01
N LYS A 116 -9.28 -14.61 3.75
CA LYS A 116 -10.40 -14.47 4.69
C LYS A 116 -10.11 -15.14 6.03
N THR A 117 -9.52 -16.33 6.00
CA THR A 117 -9.14 -17.07 7.20
C THR A 117 -8.09 -16.30 8.00
N PHE A 118 -7.05 -15.80 7.33
CA PHE A 118 -6.00 -14.99 7.95
C PHE A 118 -6.60 -13.74 8.63
N LEU A 119 -7.39 -12.97 7.88
CA LEU A 119 -7.96 -11.71 8.35
C LEU A 119 -9.00 -11.91 9.45
N THR A 120 -9.88 -12.90 9.31
CA THR A 120 -10.93 -13.17 10.29
C THR A 120 -10.34 -13.66 11.60
N LYS A 121 -9.33 -14.54 11.55
CA LYS A 121 -8.60 -14.98 12.75
C LYS A 121 -7.98 -13.82 13.53
N ARG A 122 -7.56 -12.77 12.81
CA ARG A 122 -6.80 -11.66 13.40
C ARG A 122 -7.65 -10.46 13.81
N TYR A 123 -8.72 -10.19 13.08
CA TYR A 123 -9.52 -8.97 13.22
C TYR A 123 -11.03 -9.24 13.35
N GLY A 124 -11.47 -10.50 13.24
CA GLY A 124 -12.89 -10.87 13.24
C GLY A 124 -13.62 -10.56 14.55
N GLU A 125 -12.94 -10.62 15.69
CA GLU A 125 -13.53 -10.33 17.01
C GLU A 125 -13.97 -8.86 17.16
N LYS A 126 -13.38 -7.95 16.37
CA LYS A 126 -13.68 -6.51 16.41
C LYS A 126 -14.92 -6.14 15.59
N GLN A 127 -15.55 -7.09 14.92
CA GLN A 127 -16.70 -6.83 14.07
C GLN A 127 -18.02 -6.86 14.85
N SER A 128 -18.91 -5.90 14.54
CA SER A 128 -20.33 -6.04 14.83
C SER A 128 -20.90 -7.25 14.08
N THR A 129 -21.73 -8.05 14.76
CA THR A 129 -22.47 -9.16 14.12
C THR A 129 -23.46 -8.66 13.07
N ASN A 130 -23.85 -7.40 13.12
CA ASN A 130 -24.82 -6.77 12.23
C ASN A 130 -24.09 -5.87 11.22
N GLY A 131 -24.09 -6.26 9.94
CA GLY A 131 -23.47 -5.52 8.84
C GLY A 131 -23.49 -6.33 7.54
N PHE A 132 -23.51 -5.65 6.39
CA PHE A 132 -23.45 -6.32 5.09
C PHE A 132 -22.08 -7.01 4.91
N MET A 133 -22.03 -8.09 4.11
CA MET A 133 -20.79 -8.85 3.91
C MET A 133 -19.64 -7.97 3.39
N GLU A 134 -19.93 -7.04 2.49
CA GLU A 134 -18.92 -6.12 1.94
C GLU A 134 -18.36 -5.17 2.99
N GLU A 135 -19.19 -4.63 3.88
CA GLU A 135 -18.75 -3.72 4.94
C GLU A 135 -17.86 -4.44 5.95
N LYS A 136 -18.21 -5.69 6.27
CA LYS A 136 -17.41 -6.57 7.13
C LYS A 136 -16.05 -6.87 6.51
N ASP A 137 -16.02 -7.24 5.23
CA ASP A 137 -14.78 -7.54 4.53
C ASP A 137 -13.94 -6.25 4.34
N LYS A 138 -14.56 -5.10 4.05
CA LYS A 138 -13.89 -3.80 4.05
C LYS A 138 -13.26 -3.48 5.42
N PHE A 139 -13.96 -3.74 6.52
CA PHE A 139 -13.43 -3.51 7.87
C PHE A 139 -12.17 -4.36 8.15
N LEU A 140 -12.14 -5.62 7.69
CA LEU A 140 -10.94 -6.45 7.82
C LEU A 140 -9.76 -5.87 7.04
N PHE A 141 -10.00 -5.38 5.82
CA PHE A 141 -8.97 -4.70 5.03
C PHE A 141 -8.45 -3.46 5.76
N LEU A 142 -9.34 -2.59 6.24
CA LEU A 142 -8.96 -1.38 6.96
C LEU A 142 -8.16 -1.69 8.23
N SER A 143 -8.53 -2.75 8.95
CA SER A 143 -7.78 -3.22 10.12
C SER A 143 -6.36 -3.68 9.76
N LEU A 144 -6.20 -4.40 8.64
CA LEU A 144 -4.87 -4.76 8.13
C LEU A 144 -4.09 -3.51 7.69
N PHE A 145 -4.75 -2.57 7.01
CA PHE A 145 -4.13 -1.32 6.57
C PHE A 145 -3.64 -0.48 7.75
N ASP A 146 -4.39 -0.42 8.86
CA ASP A 146 -3.98 0.22 10.10
C ASP A 146 -2.73 -0.45 10.71
N ASP A 147 -2.68 -1.77 10.73
CA ASP A 147 -1.48 -2.51 11.14
C ASP A 147 -0.28 -2.20 10.23
N VAL A 148 -0.47 -2.13 8.90
CA VAL A 148 0.58 -1.78 7.95
C VAL A 148 1.09 -0.36 8.17
N LYS A 149 0.20 0.61 8.42
CA LYS A 149 0.61 1.98 8.81
C LYS A 149 1.42 1.98 10.10
N SER A 150 1.02 1.19 11.09
CA SER A 150 1.76 1.04 12.34
C SER A 150 3.17 0.48 12.11
N ILE A 151 3.31 -0.52 11.24
CA ILE A 151 4.61 -1.06 10.83
C ILE A 151 5.45 0.02 10.16
N CYS A 152 4.90 0.77 9.19
CA CYS A 152 5.62 1.86 8.54
C CYS A 152 6.08 2.94 9.54
N LYS A 153 5.25 3.27 10.54
CA LYS A 153 5.64 4.20 11.61
C LYS A 153 6.80 3.65 12.45
N LYS A 154 6.75 2.38 12.84
CA LYS A 154 7.84 1.70 13.56
C LYS A 154 9.13 1.69 12.74
N LEU A 155 9.04 1.37 11.44
CA LEU A 155 10.16 1.42 10.50
C LEU A 155 10.80 2.79 10.46
N PHE A 156 9.97 3.82 10.34
CA PHE A 156 10.41 5.20 10.33
C PHE A 156 11.12 5.58 11.64
N THR A 157 10.56 5.26 12.81
CA THR A 157 11.22 5.49 14.10
C THR A 157 12.58 4.80 14.17
N LYS A 158 12.66 3.50 13.82
CA LYS A 158 13.94 2.77 13.80
C LYS A 158 14.99 3.39 12.87
N MET A 159 14.54 3.91 11.73
CA MET A 159 15.41 4.60 10.77
C MET A 159 15.93 5.91 11.38
N MET A 160 15.07 6.70 12.02
CA MET A 160 15.45 7.96 12.67
C MET A 160 16.45 7.73 13.80
N ASP A 161 16.23 6.71 14.62
CA ASP A 161 17.13 6.34 15.72
C ASP A 161 18.52 5.95 15.17
N LYS A 162 18.56 5.11 14.13
CA LYS A 162 19.80 4.72 13.45
C LYS A 162 20.58 5.92 12.90
N GLU A 163 19.89 6.85 12.23
CA GLU A 163 20.55 8.01 11.64
C GLU A 163 21.02 9.01 12.72
N LYS A 164 20.26 9.15 13.83
CA LYS A 164 20.67 9.94 15.01
C LYS A 164 21.96 9.38 15.60
N ASP A 165 22.02 8.08 15.85
CA ASP A 165 23.21 7.42 16.39
C ASP A 165 24.44 7.52 15.48
N SER A 166 24.21 7.61 14.16
CA SER A 166 25.29 7.78 13.16
C SER A 166 25.72 9.24 12.93
N GLY A 167 25.04 10.22 13.57
CA GLY A 167 25.30 11.65 13.37
C GLY A 167 24.88 12.19 12.00
N ARG A 168 24.06 11.45 11.25
CA ARG A 168 23.67 11.77 9.85
C ARG A 168 22.34 12.50 9.77
N GLN A 169 22.23 13.64 10.43
CA GLN A 169 21.01 14.46 10.39
C GLN A 169 20.62 14.88 8.97
N THR A 170 21.58 15.03 8.05
CA THR A 170 21.34 15.32 6.63
C THR A 170 20.52 14.23 5.93
N ALA A 171 20.75 12.95 6.25
CA ALA A 171 20.01 11.84 5.65
C ALA A 171 18.51 11.90 6.00
N ILE A 172 18.19 12.34 7.22
CA ILE A 172 16.81 12.55 7.67
C ILE A 172 16.14 13.66 6.84
N VAL A 173 16.85 14.76 6.58
CA VAL A 173 16.33 15.84 5.74
C VAL A 173 16.09 15.35 4.31
N GLU A 174 17.03 14.59 3.76
CA GLU A 174 16.90 13.97 2.43
C GLU A 174 15.70 13.02 2.37
N PHE A 175 15.43 12.24 3.42
CA PHE A 175 14.23 11.42 3.53
C PHE A 175 12.96 12.25 3.40
N PHE A 176 12.86 13.32 4.20
CA PHE A 176 11.66 14.16 4.21
C PHE A 176 11.45 14.84 2.86
N GLN A 177 12.51 15.28 2.20
CA GLN A 177 12.44 15.85 0.86
C GLN A 177 11.97 14.81 -0.16
N HIS A 178 12.51 13.59 -0.11
CA HIS A 178 12.12 12.53 -1.04
C HIS A 178 10.70 12.04 -0.80
N LEU A 179 10.31 11.93 0.48
CA LEU A 179 8.95 11.64 0.88
C LEU A 179 8.04 12.75 0.34
N GLN A 180 8.32 14.02 0.62
CA GLN A 180 7.53 15.16 0.11
C GLN A 180 7.40 15.14 -1.42
N HIS A 181 8.45 14.79 -2.15
CA HIS A 181 8.40 14.67 -3.63
C HIS A 181 7.50 13.53 -4.10
N VAL A 182 7.61 12.36 -3.47
CA VAL A 182 6.72 11.22 -3.75
C VAL A 182 5.28 11.58 -3.42
N LEU A 183 5.07 12.21 -2.28
CA LEU A 183 3.77 12.65 -1.79
C LEU A 183 3.14 13.70 -2.70
N ALA A 184 3.91 14.67 -3.19
CA ALA A 184 3.47 15.68 -4.14
C ALA A 184 2.93 15.03 -5.44
N LYS A 185 3.69 14.08 -6.01
CA LYS A 185 3.29 13.35 -7.21
C LYS A 185 2.00 12.54 -7.03
N ILE A 186 1.78 11.97 -5.84
CA ILE A 186 0.55 11.23 -5.54
C ILE A 186 -0.62 12.19 -5.25
N SER A 187 -0.34 13.34 -4.64
CA SER A 187 -1.36 14.37 -4.34
C SER A 187 -1.92 15.05 -5.59
N GLU A 188 -1.14 15.10 -6.67
CA GLU A 188 -1.59 15.56 -7.99
C GLU A 188 -2.62 14.60 -8.61
N THR A 189 -2.65 13.34 -8.17
CA THR A 189 -3.55 12.30 -8.68
C THR A 189 -4.80 12.07 -7.82
N ASP A 190 -4.78 12.37 -6.52
CA ASP A 190 -5.95 12.26 -5.64
C ASP A 190 -5.95 13.31 -4.48
N PRO A 191 -6.88 14.29 -4.48
CA PRO A 191 -7.04 15.29 -3.42
C PRO A 191 -7.42 14.73 -2.04
N ALA A 192 -8.14 13.62 -1.95
CA ALA A 192 -8.49 13.01 -0.66
C ALA A 192 -7.26 12.37 -0.02
N PHE A 193 -6.41 11.78 -0.85
CA PHE A 193 -5.15 11.21 -0.44
C PHE A 193 -4.15 12.28 0.03
N LYS A 194 -4.12 13.44 -0.64
CA LYS A 194 -3.32 14.61 -0.23
C LYS A 194 -3.50 14.95 1.24
N LEU A 195 -4.74 14.92 1.76
CA LEU A 195 -5.03 15.28 3.15
C LEU A 195 -4.42 14.29 4.16
N ILE A 196 -4.46 12.99 3.85
CA ILE A 196 -3.88 11.92 4.68
C ILE A 196 -2.35 12.05 4.69
N ILE A 197 -1.80 12.35 3.51
CA ILE A 197 -0.39 12.49 3.24
C ILE A 197 0.22 13.73 3.92
N ASP A 198 -0.41 14.89 3.78
CA ASP A 198 0.03 16.13 4.41
C ASP A 198 0.01 15.99 5.94
N LYS A 199 -0.99 15.30 6.48
CA LYS A 199 -1.07 14.99 7.91
C LYS A 199 0.08 14.08 8.37
N ALA A 200 0.37 13.01 7.63
CA ALA A 200 1.48 12.10 7.95
C ALA A 200 2.85 12.81 7.87
N TYR A 201 3.03 13.70 6.89
CA TYR A 201 4.23 14.51 6.75
C TYR A 201 4.42 15.47 7.93
N GLU A 202 3.38 16.22 8.31
CA GLU A 202 3.48 17.15 9.44
C GLU A 202 3.66 16.43 10.78
N GLU A 203 3.05 15.25 10.99
CA GLU A 203 3.29 14.41 12.17
C GLU A 203 4.75 13.95 12.27
N ALA A 204 5.33 13.49 11.16
CA ALA A 204 6.72 13.04 11.12
C ALA A 204 7.70 14.20 11.30
N LYS A 205 7.41 15.36 10.70
CA LYS A 205 8.18 16.60 10.89
C LYS A 205 8.11 17.12 12.32
N GLN A 206 6.95 17.03 12.97
CA GLN A 206 6.82 17.39 14.38
C GLN A 206 7.62 16.45 15.28
N GLN A 207 7.55 15.13 15.05
CA GLN A 207 8.39 14.17 15.77
C GLN A 207 9.89 14.48 15.63
N TRP A 208 10.35 14.87 14.44
CA TRP A 208 11.75 15.29 14.26
C TRP A 208 12.09 16.56 15.04
N ARG A 209 11.19 17.56 15.08
CA ARG A 209 11.39 18.76 15.89
C ARG A 209 11.48 18.43 17.38
N ASP A 210 10.59 17.58 17.87
CA ASP A 210 10.56 17.19 19.28
C ASP A 210 11.86 16.46 19.68
N VAL A 211 12.39 15.58 18.82
CA VAL A 211 13.66 14.88 19.05
C VAL A 211 14.86 15.83 19.11
N ASN A 212 14.87 16.92 18.32
CA ASN A 212 16.00 17.87 18.30
C ASN A 212 15.86 19.04 19.29
N ALA A 213 14.65 19.33 19.78
CA ALA A 213 14.44 20.34 20.82
C ALA A 213 15.02 19.89 22.17
N VAL A 214 15.02 18.58 22.45
CA VAL A 214 15.55 18.00 23.69
C VAL A 214 17.07 18.12 23.81
N ASP A 215 17.79 18.21 22.69
CA ASP A 215 19.27 18.30 22.67
C ASP A 215 19.79 19.77 22.73
N SER A 216 18.89 20.75 22.92
CA SER A 216 19.21 22.20 22.97
C SER A 216 19.10 22.84 24.36
N VAL A 217 18.99 22.00 25.41
CA VAL A 217 18.93 22.40 26.84
C VAL A 217 20.13 21.83 27.60
#